data_AF-A0A6A6HJM2-F1
#
_entry.id   AF-A0A6A6HJM2-F1
#
_cell.length_a   1.000
_cell.length_b   1.000
_cell.length_c   1.000
_cell.angle_alpha   90.00
_cell.angle_beta   90.00
_cell.angle_gamma   90.00
#
_symmetry.space_group_name_H-M   'P 1'
#
loop_
_entity.id
_entity.type
_entity.pdbx_description
1 polymer ?
#
loop_
_entity_poly.entity_id
_entity_poly.type
_entity_poly.pdbx_seq_one_letter_code
_entity_poly.pdbx_strand_id
1 'polypeptide(L)'
;MAARQPRFNQQVLIDTTPLPDDIPKVKEIGASSAPLMSASFFIGARCKPYNDDYMVCKTEANGKGELECMKEGRKVTRCAASVLEDINKYCLEDFRKHWQCLDNNNQQLWQCRSAERSLNKCVFDNLKLEKVIPGAPENEVPVHLRKRQIFAHPGRH
;
A
#
# COMPACT_ATOMS: atom_id res chain seq x y z
N MET A 1 -13.23 -11.24 -10.90
CA MET A 1 -13.20 -9.82 -11.32
C MET A 1 -13.84 -9.72 -12.69
N ALA A 2 -14.86 -8.88 -12.86
CA ALA A 2 -15.57 -8.77 -14.13
C ALA A 2 -14.68 -8.07 -15.18
N ALA A 3 -14.19 -8.84 -16.16
CA ALA A 3 -13.37 -8.33 -17.27
C ALA A 3 -14.24 -7.70 -18.38
N ARG A 4 -15.06 -6.70 -18.04
CA ARG A 4 -15.84 -5.95 -19.04
C ARG A 4 -15.03 -4.75 -19.52
N GLN A 5 -14.89 -4.60 -20.84
CA GLN A 5 -14.35 -3.36 -21.41
C GLN A 5 -15.34 -2.22 -21.13
N PRO A 6 -14.89 -1.10 -20.54
CA PRO A 6 -15.76 0.02 -20.26
C PRO A 6 -16.21 0.66 -21.59
N ARG A 7 -17.52 0.65 -21.85
CA ARG A 7 -18.12 1.53 -22.85
C ARG A 7 -18.56 2.78 -22.12
N PHE A 8 -17.76 3.84 -22.23
CA PHE A 8 -18.06 5.11 -21.57
C PHE A 8 -19.20 5.82 -22.31
N ASN A 9 -20.42 5.66 -21.84
CA ASN A 9 -21.45 6.67 -22.03
C ASN A 9 -21.08 7.82 -21.08
N GLN A 10 -20.92 9.02 -21.63
CA GLN A 10 -20.10 10.12 -21.11
C GLN A 10 -20.62 10.84 -19.84
N GLN A 11 -21.45 10.19 -19.02
CA GLN A 11 -22.05 10.78 -17.82
C GLN A 11 -21.45 10.16 -16.57
N VAL A 12 -20.79 10.98 -15.75
CA VAL A 12 -20.34 10.61 -14.41
C VAL A 12 -21.59 10.56 -13.52
N LEU A 13 -22.06 9.35 -13.20
CA LEU A 13 -23.16 9.14 -12.26
C LEU A 13 -22.61 9.07 -10.84
N ILE A 14 -22.99 10.02 -9.99
CA ILE A 14 -22.60 10.06 -8.57
C ILE A 14 -23.84 9.77 -7.73
N ASP A 15 -23.78 8.72 -6.92
CA ASP A 15 -24.79 8.43 -5.90
C ASP A 15 -24.45 9.21 -4.63
N THR A 16 -25.41 9.98 -4.11
CA THR A 16 -25.26 10.82 -2.91
C THR A 16 -25.87 10.18 -1.67
N THR A 17 -26.37 8.93 -1.77
CA THR A 17 -26.93 8.21 -0.64
C THR A 17 -25.88 8.01 0.46
N PRO A 18 -26.18 8.43 1.71
CA PRO A 18 -25.26 8.22 2.82
C PRO A 18 -25.25 6.75 3.26
N LEU A 19 -24.17 6.33 3.90
CA LEU A 19 -24.08 5.02 4.52
C LEU A 19 -25.14 4.89 5.64
N PRO A 20 -25.83 3.74 5.77
CA PRO A 20 -26.77 3.48 6.86
C PRO A 20 -26.16 3.70 8.26
N ASP A 21 -26.96 4.24 9.18
CA ASP A 21 -26.51 4.63 10.53
C ASP A 21 -26.09 3.45 11.42
N ASP A 22 -26.57 2.23 11.12
CA ASP A 22 -26.18 1.00 11.81
C ASP A 22 -24.72 0.60 11.54
N ILE A 23 -24.10 1.16 10.50
CA ILE A 23 -22.71 0.89 10.13
C ILE A 23 -21.81 2.01 10.65
N PRO A 24 -20.95 1.73 11.67
CA PRO A 24 -19.98 2.71 12.15
C PRO A 24 -19.09 3.25 11.03
N LYS A 25 -19.00 4.58 10.96
CA LYS A 25 -18.13 5.31 10.02
C LYS A 25 -16.65 5.06 10.32
N VAL A 26 -15.83 5.06 9.27
CA VAL A 26 -14.37 4.96 9.36
C VAL A 26 -13.73 6.11 8.61
N LYS A 27 -12.59 6.60 9.11
CA LYS A 27 -11.79 7.60 8.40
C LYS A 27 -11.09 6.88 7.23
N GLU A 28 -11.40 7.31 6.02
CA GLU A 28 -10.81 6.72 4.81
C GLU A 28 -9.34 7.07 4.64
N ILE A 29 -8.65 6.26 3.85
CA ILE A 29 -7.24 6.49 3.51
C ILE A 29 -7.18 7.58 2.42
N GLY A 30 -6.81 8.79 2.82
CA GLY A 30 -6.68 9.95 1.92
C GLY A 30 -5.36 10.01 1.14
N ALA A 31 -4.69 8.89 0.90
CA ALA A 31 -3.41 8.85 0.20
C ALA A 31 -3.58 8.47 -1.27
N SER A 32 -2.84 9.12 -2.16
CA SER A 32 -2.81 8.79 -3.60
C SER A 32 -2.01 7.51 -3.89
N SER A 33 -1.99 7.08 -5.14
CA SER A 33 -1.37 5.81 -5.56
C SER A 33 0.13 5.73 -5.24
N ALA A 34 0.91 6.78 -5.53
CA ALA A 34 2.36 6.80 -5.27
C ALA A 34 2.73 6.65 -3.77
N PRO A 35 2.19 7.44 -2.81
CA PRO A 35 2.49 7.26 -1.39
C PRO A 35 1.98 5.92 -0.85
N LEU A 36 0.82 5.42 -1.31
CA LEU A 36 0.34 4.09 -0.95
C LEU A 36 1.29 2.99 -1.44
N MET A 37 1.78 3.09 -2.68
CA MET A 37 2.75 2.14 -3.22
C MET A 37 4.08 2.18 -2.46
N SER A 38 4.54 3.38 -2.09
CA SER A 38 5.72 3.59 -1.25
C SER A 38 5.58 2.94 0.14
N ALA A 39 4.41 3.05 0.78
CA ALA A 39 4.16 2.51 2.12
C ALA A 39 3.69 1.03 2.14
N SER A 40 3.38 0.45 0.98
CA SER A 40 2.76 -0.88 0.83
C SER A 40 3.41 -1.98 1.67
N PHE A 41 4.75 -2.08 1.67
CA PHE A 41 5.46 -3.11 2.43
C PHE A 41 5.38 -2.91 3.95
N PHE A 42 5.37 -1.65 4.42
CA PHE A 42 5.23 -1.34 5.85
C PHE A 42 3.81 -1.57 6.34
N ILE A 43 2.81 -1.23 5.51
CA ILE A 43 1.41 -1.58 5.75
C ILE A 43 1.28 -3.10 5.81
N GLY A 44 1.89 -3.83 4.87
CA GLY A 44 1.92 -5.29 4.87
C GLY A 44 2.54 -5.86 6.14
N ALA A 45 3.68 -5.33 6.59
CA ALA A 45 4.39 -5.82 7.77
C ALA A 45 3.57 -5.64 9.07
N ARG A 46 2.95 -4.47 9.27
CA ARG A 46 2.17 -4.19 10.49
C ARG A 46 0.76 -4.77 10.44
N CYS A 47 0.11 -4.69 9.27
CA CYS A 47 -1.31 -5.01 9.11
C CYS A 47 -1.56 -6.42 8.57
N LYS A 48 -0.52 -7.26 8.44
CA LYS A 48 -0.63 -8.65 7.99
C LYS A 48 -1.80 -9.42 8.61
N PRO A 49 -1.96 -9.52 9.94
CA PRO A 49 -3.04 -10.32 10.52
C PRO A 49 -4.42 -9.79 10.14
N TYR A 50 -4.62 -8.47 10.09
CA TYR A 50 -5.90 -7.88 9.73
C TYR A 50 -6.26 -8.07 8.26
N ASN A 51 -5.26 -7.99 7.38
CA ASN A 51 -5.43 -8.20 5.95
C ASN A 51 -5.75 -9.67 5.66
N ASP A 52 -5.04 -10.59 6.31
CA ASP A 52 -5.26 -12.02 6.17
C ASP A 52 -6.67 -12.40 6.69
N ASP A 53 -7.07 -11.92 7.87
CA ASP A 53 -8.42 -12.13 8.44
C ASP A 53 -9.53 -11.61 7.50
N TYR A 54 -9.35 -10.42 6.91
CA TYR A 54 -10.32 -9.86 5.97
C TYR A 54 -10.47 -10.75 4.72
N MET A 55 -9.36 -11.27 4.19
CA MET A 55 -9.39 -12.16 3.02
C MET A 55 -9.97 -13.53 3.35
N VAL A 56 -9.72 -14.08 4.55
CA VAL A 56 -10.35 -15.31 5.04
C VAL A 56 -11.86 -15.11 5.15
N CYS A 57 -12.32 -14.07 5.86
CA CYS A 57 -13.74 -13.74 5.97
C CYS A 57 -14.41 -13.63 4.60
N LYS A 58 -13.77 -12.88 3.66
CA LYS A 58 -14.33 -12.69 2.32
C LYS A 58 -14.44 -14.00 1.54
N THR A 59 -13.50 -14.92 1.74
CA THR A 59 -13.49 -16.23 1.08
C THR A 59 -14.56 -17.15 1.65
N GLU A 60 -14.77 -17.14 2.96
CA GLU A 60 -15.76 -17.96 3.67
C GLU A 60 -17.21 -17.47 3.46
N ALA A 61 -17.40 -16.16 3.25
CA ALA A 61 -18.71 -15.53 3.09
C ALA A 61 -19.42 -15.86 1.75
N ASN A 62 -18.85 -16.71 0.89
CA ASN A 62 -19.50 -17.26 -0.33
C ASN A 62 -20.29 -16.24 -1.17
N GLY A 63 -19.70 -15.06 -1.43
CA GLY A 63 -20.31 -13.99 -2.24
C GLY A 63 -21.05 -12.90 -1.44
N LYS A 64 -21.05 -12.96 -0.10
CA LYS A 64 -21.59 -11.93 0.79
C LYS A 64 -20.51 -11.12 1.54
N GLY A 65 -19.25 -11.29 1.15
CA GLY A 65 -18.11 -10.70 1.87
C GLY A 65 -18.14 -9.17 1.96
N GLU A 66 -18.76 -8.49 0.98
CA GLU A 66 -18.90 -7.02 0.99
C GLU A 66 -19.75 -6.50 2.16
N LEU A 67 -20.73 -7.28 2.64
CA LEU A 67 -21.58 -6.89 3.77
C LEU A 67 -21.12 -7.52 5.09
N GLU A 68 -20.77 -8.80 5.06
CA GLU A 68 -20.45 -9.57 6.26
C GLU A 68 -19.08 -9.18 6.86
N CYS A 69 -18.11 -8.78 6.02
CA CYS A 69 -16.74 -8.48 6.45
C CYS A 69 -16.46 -6.98 6.65
N MET A 70 -17.49 -6.15 6.80
CA MET A 70 -17.35 -4.70 7.00
C MET A 70 -16.60 -4.36 8.29
N LYS A 71 -16.68 -5.21 9.32
CA LYS A 71 -15.95 -5.03 10.58
C LYS A 71 -14.44 -5.22 10.39
N GLU A 72 -14.04 -6.24 9.66
CA GLU A 72 -12.66 -6.60 9.33
C GLU A 72 -12.07 -5.53 8.39
N GLY A 73 -12.84 -5.10 7.39
CA GLY A 73 -12.45 -4.01 6.49
C GLY A 73 -12.10 -2.73 7.25
N ARG A 74 -12.90 -2.34 8.25
CA ARG A 74 -12.57 -1.18 9.11
C ARG A 74 -11.28 -1.34 9.89
N LYS A 75 -10.95 -2.56 10.36
CA LYS A 75 -9.67 -2.82 11.05
C LYS A 75 -8.50 -2.62 10.10
N VAL A 76 -8.61 -3.13 8.87
CA VAL A 76 -7.61 -2.94 7.81
C VAL A 76 -7.39 -1.46 7.52
N THR A 77 -8.45 -0.70 7.27
CA THR A 77 -8.36 0.74 6.96
C THR A 77 -7.73 1.53 8.11
N ARG A 78 -8.13 1.25 9.36
CA ARG A 78 -7.54 1.90 10.54
C ARG A 78 -6.06 1.56 10.72
N CYS A 79 -5.67 0.31 10.51
CA CYS A 79 -4.27 -0.09 10.61
C CYS A 79 -3.42 0.61 9.56
N ALA A 80 -3.85 0.62 8.30
CA ALA A 80 -3.14 1.30 7.22
C ALA A 80 -3.05 2.81 7.46
N ALA A 81 -4.12 3.45 7.94
CA ALA A 81 -4.11 4.87 8.32
C ALA A 81 -3.08 5.15 9.41
N SER A 82 -2.98 4.30 10.43
CA SER A 82 -1.99 4.46 11.51
C SER A 82 -0.54 4.37 11.00
N VAL A 83 -0.25 3.49 10.04
CA VAL A 83 1.08 3.40 9.42
C VAL A 83 1.43 4.67 8.66
N LEU A 84 0.48 5.21 7.89
CA LEU A 84 0.69 6.45 7.15
C LEU A 84 0.85 7.66 8.07
N GLU A 85 0.07 7.72 9.16
CA GLU A 85 0.21 8.76 10.19
C GLU A 85 1.58 8.70 10.87
N ASP A 86 2.07 7.51 11.20
CA ASP A 86 3.40 7.30 11.77
C ASP A 86 4.53 7.67 10.79
N ILE A 87 4.43 7.25 9.53
CA ILE A 87 5.42 7.61 8.49
C ILE A 87 5.46 9.13 8.28
N ASN A 88 4.29 9.79 8.26
CA ASN A 88 4.21 11.24 8.15
C ASN A 88 4.79 11.96 9.36
N LYS A 89 4.77 11.35 10.55
CA LYS A 89 5.31 11.94 11.78
C LYS A 89 6.83 11.81 11.86
N TYR A 90 7.40 10.66 11.52
CA TYR A 90 8.82 10.38 11.74
C TYR A 90 9.69 10.43 10.48
N CYS A 91 9.15 10.12 9.30
CA CYS A 91 9.93 9.88 8.08
C CYS A 91 9.42 10.66 6.86
N LEU A 92 8.74 11.80 7.07
CA LEU A 92 8.04 12.53 6.01
C LEU A 92 8.94 12.92 4.83
N GLU A 93 10.16 13.39 5.10
CA GLU A 93 11.06 13.88 4.06
C GLU A 93 11.53 12.77 3.12
N ASP A 94 12.01 11.66 3.68
CA ASP A 94 12.42 10.49 2.90
C ASP A 94 11.24 9.85 2.19
N PHE A 95 10.08 9.81 2.85
CA PHE A 95 8.85 9.30 2.26
C PHE A 95 8.44 10.12 1.04
N ARG A 96 8.49 11.46 1.13
CA ARG A 96 8.21 12.37 0.01
C ARG A 96 9.17 12.20 -1.14
N LYS A 97 10.47 12.13 -0.87
CA LYS A 97 11.48 11.88 -1.90
C LYS A 97 11.22 10.58 -2.65
N HIS A 98 10.85 9.52 -1.92
CA HIS A 98 10.58 8.22 -2.52
C HIS A 98 9.32 8.23 -3.39
N TRP A 99 8.17 8.67 -2.87
CA TRP A 99 6.94 8.64 -3.68
C TRP A 99 6.95 9.65 -4.83
N GLN A 100 7.62 10.81 -4.70
CA GLN A 100 7.80 11.74 -5.82
C GLN A 100 8.63 11.13 -6.94
N CYS A 101 9.65 10.35 -6.59
CA CYS A 101 10.40 9.57 -7.59
C CYS A 101 9.47 8.55 -8.28
N LEU A 102 8.63 7.84 -7.54
CA LEU A 102 7.71 6.85 -8.13
C LEU A 102 6.72 7.50 -9.10
N ASP A 103 6.14 8.63 -8.71
CA ASP A 103 5.16 9.36 -9.52
C ASP A 103 5.76 9.79 -10.88
N ASN A 104 7.02 10.20 -10.88
CA ASN A 104 7.76 10.60 -12.09
C ASN A 104 8.25 9.43 -12.97
N ASN A 105 8.14 8.18 -12.50
CA ASN A 105 8.74 7.01 -13.16
C ASN A 105 7.74 5.88 -13.39
N ASN A 106 6.48 6.23 -13.68
CA ASN A 106 5.41 5.26 -13.91
C ASN A 106 5.27 4.24 -12.76
N GLN A 107 5.58 4.69 -11.54
CA GLN A 107 5.54 3.92 -10.30
C GLN A 107 6.45 2.66 -10.30
N GLN A 108 7.52 2.68 -11.10
CA GLN A 108 8.50 1.60 -11.17
C GLN A 108 9.49 1.66 -9.98
N LEU A 109 9.36 0.75 -9.02
CA LEU A 109 10.20 0.71 -7.81
C LEU A 109 11.72 0.64 -8.10
N TRP A 110 12.13 -0.02 -9.18
CA TRP A 110 13.56 -0.16 -9.52
C TRP A 110 14.22 1.16 -9.94
N GLN A 111 13.44 2.19 -10.28
CA GLN A 111 13.94 3.51 -10.63
C GLN A 111 14.29 4.36 -9.40
N CYS A 112 13.79 3.98 -8.22
CA CYS A 112 13.79 4.81 -7.01
C CYS A 112 14.52 4.19 -5.82
N ARG A 113 15.41 3.20 -6.05
CA ARG A 113 16.10 2.45 -4.99
C ARG A 113 16.93 3.32 -4.04
N SER A 114 17.49 4.44 -4.50
CA SER A 114 18.26 5.36 -3.66
C SER A 114 17.40 5.99 -2.57
N ALA A 115 16.26 6.57 -2.96
CA ALA A 115 15.27 7.13 -2.03
C ALA A 115 14.57 6.05 -1.20
N GLU A 116 14.37 4.85 -1.77
CA GLU A 116 13.82 3.72 -1.03
C GLU A 116 14.73 3.29 0.13
N ARG A 117 16.05 3.26 -0.07
CA ARG A 117 17.01 2.89 0.97
C ARG A 117 17.00 3.87 2.14
N SER A 118 16.91 5.18 1.88
CA SER A 118 16.82 6.18 2.96
C SER A 118 15.51 6.03 3.75
N LEU A 119 14.39 5.84 3.03
CA LEU A 119 13.10 5.59 3.65
C LEU A 119 13.10 4.31 4.50
N ASN A 120 13.59 3.19 3.96
CA ASN A 120 13.65 1.91 4.68
C ASN A 120 14.46 2.04 5.96
N LYS A 121 15.59 2.77 5.92
CA LYS A 121 16.39 3.04 7.11
C LYS A 121 15.61 3.84 8.16
N CYS A 122 15.00 4.96 7.76
CA CYS A 122 14.23 5.79 8.70
C CYS A 122 13.09 5.02 9.37
N VAL A 123 12.36 4.22 8.57
CA VAL A 123 11.23 3.42 9.06
C VAL A 123 11.69 2.30 9.98
N PHE A 124 12.80 1.63 9.67
CA PHE A 124 13.39 0.63 10.56
C PHE A 124 13.86 1.26 11.88
N ASP A 125 14.53 2.41 11.82
CA ASP A 125 15.09 3.07 13.00
C ASP A 125 13.98 3.55 13.96
N ASN A 126 12.91 4.17 13.44
CA ASN A 126 11.85 4.78 14.25
C ASN A 126 10.64 3.87 14.52
N LEU A 127 10.22 3.07 13.53
CA LEU A 127 8.99 2.28 13.59
C LEU A 127 9.23 0.78 13.72
N LYS A 128 10.49 0.34 13.62
CA LYS A 128 10.88 -1.09 13.69
C LYS A 128 10.13 -1.96 12.67
N LEU A 129 9.76 -1.38 11.53
CA LEU A 129 9.17 -2.09 10.41
C LEU A 129 10.23 -2.29 9.33
N GLU A 130 10.32 -3.50 8.81
CA GLU A 130 11.25 -3.86 7.74
C GLU A 130 10.50 -4.26 6.48
N LYS A 131 11.10 -3.94 5.33
CA LYS A 131 10.63 -4.42 4.03
C LYS A 131 11.19 -5.81 3.77
N VAL A 132 10.34 -6.82 3.92
CA VAL A 132 10.67 -8.22 3.61
C VAL A 132 9.84 -8.68 2.41
N ILE A 133 10.50 -9.35 1.45
CA ILE A 133 9.80 -10.01 0.33
C ILE A 133 9.54 -11.47 0.75
N PRO A 134 8.28 -11.87 0.99
CA PRO A 134 7.98 -13.25 1.35
C PRO A 134 8.31 -14.19 0.18
N GLY A 135 8.84 -15.38 0.49
CA GLY A 135 9.19 -16.39 -0.52
C GLY A 135 10.43 -16.09 -1.36
N ALA A 136 11.24 -15.09 -0.99
CA ALA A 136 12.55 -14.89 -1.59
C ALA A 136 13.49 -16.07 -1.23
N PRO A 137 14.22 -16.66 -2.20
CA PRO A 137 15.13 -17.76 -1.93
C PRO A 137 16.28 -17.32 -1.03
N GLU A 138 16.60 -18.11 0.00
CA GLU A 138 17.63 -17.78 1.01
C GLU A 138 19.02 -17.56 0.41
N ASN A 139 19.32 -18.23 -0.70
CA ASN A 139 20.62 -18.15 -1.38
C ASN A 139 20.78 -16.93 -2.28
N GLU A 140 19.74 -16.10 -2.48
CA GLU A 140 19.81 -14.93 -3.35
C GLU A 140 19.57 -13.63 -2.60
N VAL A 141 20.30 -12.58 -3.02
CA VAL A 141 20.07 -11.23 -2.53
C VAL A 141 18.76 -10.69 -3.11
N PRO A 142 17.79 -10.27 -2.25
CA PRO A 142 16.55 -9.66 -2.67
C PRO A 142 16.78 -8.48 -3.62
N VAL A 143 15.94 -8.34 -4.65
CA VAL A 143 16.12 -7.36 -5.74
C VAL A 143 16.29 -5.91 -5.27
N HIS A 144 15.64 -5.54 -4.18
CA HIS A 144 15.70 -4.19 -3.59
C HIS A 144 17.02 -3.91 -2.85
N LEU A 145 17.75 -4.96 -2.44
CA LEU A 145 19.05 -4.87 -1.78
C LEU A 145 20.23 -4.99 -2.76
N ARG A 146 19.98 -5.41 -4.01
CA ARG A 146 21.04 -5.51 -5.03
C ARG A 146 21.71 -4.15 -5.25
N LYS A 147 23.05 -4.17 -5.33
CA LYS A 147 23.87 -2.96 -5.50
C LYS A 147 23.60 -2.24 -6.82
N ARG A 148 23.46 -2.99 -7.92
CA ARG A 148 23.20 -2.49 -9.27
C ARG A 148 21.83 -2.92 -9.77
N GLN A 149 21.09 -2.00 -10.37
CA GLN A 149 19.80 -2.26 -11.02
C GLN A 149 19.99 -2.23 -12.54
N ILE A 150 19.70 -3.35 -13.21
CA ILE A 150 19.90 -3.51 -14.66
C ILE A 150 18.79 -2.88 -15.51
N PHE A 151 17.61 -2.67 -14.93
CA PHE A 151 16.44 -2.08 -15.60
C PHE A 151 16.23 -0.60 -15.28
N ALA A 152 17.07 -0.01 -14.42
CA ALA A 152 16.99 1.40 -14.10
C ALA A 152 17.50 2.25 -15.27
N HIS A 153 16.94 3.45 -15.44
CA HIS A 153 17.38 4.38 -16.47
C HIS A 153 18.90 4.69 -16.33
N PRO A 154 19.63 4.86 -17.45
CA PRO A 154 21.05 5.20 -17.42
C PRO A 154 21.29 6.47 -16.58
N GLY A 155 22.23 6.41 -15.63
CA GLY A 155 22.62 7.58 -14.82
C GLY A 155 21.93 7.74 -13.46
N ARG A 156 21.08 6.80 -13.02
CA ARG A 156 20.50 6.78 -11.65
C ARG A 156 20.96 5.59 -10.80
N HIS A 157 22.24 5.22 -10.93
CA HIS A 157 22.86 4.11 -10.18
C HIS A 157 23.21 4.51 -8.75
#